data_AF-A0A0W7VQ49-F1
#
_entry.id   AF-A0A0W7VQ49-F1
#
_cell.length_a   1.000
_cell.length_b   1.000
_cell.length_c   1.000
_cell.angle_alpha   90.00
_cell.angle_beta   90.00
_cell.angle_gamma   90.00
#
_symmetry.space_group_name_H-M   'P 1'
#
loop_
_entity.id
_entity.type
_entity.pdbx_description
1 polymer ?
#
loop_
_entity_poly.entity_id
_entity_poly.type
_entity_poly.pdbx_seq_one_letter_code
_entity_poly.pdbx_strand_id
1 'polypeptide(L)' 'MNTTGGITDEAAIETHDLIHEAELEEQRSHGDHAMTQPDMGEESMNASKQMETGQKKQGRHSTMDKMKEALHFNKK' A
#
# COMPACT_ATOMS: atom_id res chain seq x y z
N MET A 1 16.91 -18.18 21.37
CA MET A 1 16.57 -16.91 20.69
C MET A 1 15.83 -17.31 19.42
N ASN A 2 14.52 -17.11 19.40
CA ASN A 2 13.69 -17.51 18.26
C ASN A 2 13.80 -16.43 17.19
N THR A 3 14.58 -16.68 16.14
CA THR A 3 14.50 -15.91 14.90
C THR A 3 13.23 -16.36 14.18
N THR A 4 12.11 -15.71 14.47
CA THR A 4 10.83 -15.95 13.81
C THR A 4 10.91 -15.60 12.32
N GLY A 5 11.50 -16.51 11.53
CA GLY A 5 11.07 -16.82 10.16
C GLY A 5 11.43 -15.90 9.00
N GLY A 6 12.15 -14.80 9.16
CA GLY A 6 12.36 -13.90 8.03
C GLY A 6 13.60 -13.03 8.15
N ILE A 7 14.09 -12.61 6.98
CA ILE A 7 15.13 -11.63 6.68
C ILE A 7 15.47 -10.70 7.86
N THR A 8 16.76 -10.51 8.16
CA THR A 8 17.21 -9.61 9.22
C THR A 8 16.72 -8.18 8.98
N ASP A 9 16.41 -7.43 10.05
CA ASP A 9 15.91 -6.04 9.94
C ASP A 9 16.78 -5.17 9.01
N GLU A 10 18.11 -5.28 9.11
CA GLU A 10 19.06 -4.59 8.22
C GLU A 10 18.86 -4.91 6.74
N ALA A 11 18.63 -6.19 6.42
CA ALA A 11 18.41 -6.61 5.04
C ALA A 11 17.01 -6.23 4.56
N ALA A 12 16.01 -6.16 5.45
CA ALA A 12 14.70 -5.63 5.09
C ALA A 12 14.79 -4.13 4.74
N ILE A 13 15.55 -3.34 5.52
CA ILE A 13 15.80 -1.92 5.26
C ILE A 13 16.55 -1.74 3.94
N GLU A 14 17.67 -2.45 3.76
CA GLU A 14 18.46 -2.36 2.53
C GLU A 14 17.62 -2.71 1.29
N THR A 15 16.83 -3.79 1.35
CA THR A 15 15.96 -4.17 0.22
C THR A 15 14.85 -3.17 -0.04
N HIS A 16 14.30 -2.55 1.01
CA HIS A 16 13.30 -1.50 0.88
C HIS A 16 13.86 -0.29 0.15
N ASP A 17 15.04 0.18 0.55
CA ASP A 17 15.70 1.34 -0.07
C ASP A 17 16.02 1.08 -1.55
N LEU A 18 16.53 -0.11 -1.86
CA LEU A 18 16.83 -0.54 -3.24
C LEU A 18 15.58 -0.54 -4.13
N ILE A 19 14.44 -1.03 -3.63
CA ILE A 19 13.18 -1.04 -4.37
C ILE A 19 12.72 0.40 -4.60
N HIS A 20 12.76 1.24 -3.56
CA HIS A 20 12.33 2.63 -3.67
C HIS A 20 13.13 3.42 -4.71
N GLU A 21 14.46 3.27 -4.73
CA GLU A 21 15.31 3.91 -5.74
C GLU A 21 14.97 3.46 -7.16
N ALA A 22 14.70 2.16 -7.35
CA ALA A 22 14.30 1.60 -8.64
C ALA A 22 12.94 2.15 -9.11
N GLU A 23 11.98 2.28 -8.20
CA GLU A 23 10.66 2.86 -8.51
C GLU A 23 10.77 4.33 -8.93
N LEU A 24 11.59 5.11 -8.23
CA LEU A 24 11.83 6.50 -8.61
C LEU A 24 12.49 6.61 -9.98
N GLU A 25 13.41 5.70 -10.33
CA GLU A 25 14.02 5.68 -11.67
C GLU A 25 13.02 5.31 -12.76
N GLU A 26 12.14 4.35 -12.47
CA GLU A 26 11.07 3.94 -13.37
C GLU A 26 10.11 5.11 -13.66
N GLN A 27 9.73 5.87 -12.63
CA GLN A 27 8.91 7.07 -12.77
C GLN A 27 9.59 8.18 -13.56
N ARG A 28 10.90 8.40 -13.33
CA ARG A 28 11.67 9.38 -14.11
C ARG A 28 11.76 8.99 -15.58
N SER A 29 11.92 7.69 -15.87
CA SER A 29 12.13 7.16 -17.21
C SER A 29 10.84 7.02 -18.00
N HIS A 30 9.73 6.67 -17.33
CA HIS A 30 8.47 6.28 -17.96
C HIS A 30 7.31 7.26 -17.71
N GLY A 31 7.43 8.17 -16.74
CA GLY A 31 6.44 9.22 -16.46
C GLY A 31 5.04 8.64 -16.26
N ASP A 32 4.08 9.08 -17.08
CA ASP A 32 2.68 8.63 -17.01
C ASP A 32 2.47 7.13 -17.36
N HIS A 33 3.46 6.48 -17.96
CA HIS A 33 3.43 5.05 -18.28
C HIS A 33 4.09 4.19 -17.20
N ALA A 34 4.53 4.82 -16.11
CA ALA A 34 5.14 4.14 -14.99
C ALA A 34 4.20 3.06 -14.43
N MET A 35 4.72 1.85 -14.20
CA MET A 35 3.96 0.75 -13.59
C MET A 35 4.03 0.76 -12.06
N THR A 36 4.84 1.65 -11.49
CA THR A 36 5.03 1.80 -10.05
C THR A 36 4.00 2.75 -9.45
N GLN A 37 3.82 2.68 -8.12
CA GLN A 37 2.92 3.62 -7.42
C GLN A 37 3.58 5.00 -7.39
N PRO A 38 2.83 6.10 -7.62
CA PRO A 38 3.40 7.44 -7.55
C PRO A 38 4.01 7.70 -6.17
N ASP A 39 5.19 8.32 -6.14
CA ASP A 39 5.86 8.65 -4.88
C ASP A 39 4.97 9.57 -4.01
N MET A 40 4.52 9.04 -2.87
CA MET A 40 3.74 9.78 -1.88
C MET A 40 4.59 10.27 -0.70
N GLY A 41 5.91 10.08 -0.75
CA GLY A 41 6.82 10.33 0.37
C GLY A 41 6.68 9.27 1.47
N GLU A 42 7.64 9.27 2.39
CA GLU A 42 7.67 8.34 3.52
C GLU A 42 6.52 8.66 4.49
N GLU A 43 5.38 7.99 4.32
CA GLU A 43 4.31 8.04 5.31
C GLU A 43 4.82 7.31 6.56
N SER A 44 5.20 8.09 7.57
CA SER A 44 5.57 7.63 8.92
C SER A 44 4.81 6.36 9.30
N MET A 45 5.54 5.32 9.76
CA MET A 45 5.06 3.98 10.12
C MET A 45 4.02 3.91 11.27
N ASN A 46 3.08 4.84 11.34
CA ASN A 46 1.75 4.61 11.89
C ASN A 46 0.72 4.24 10.80
N ALA A 47 1.16 3.95 9.57
CA ALA A 47 0.30 3.50 8.48
C ALA A 47 -0.01 2.00 8.56
N SER A 48 -0.77 1.59 9.58
CA SER A 48 -1.43 0.26 9.59
C SER A 48 -2.57 0.14 8.56
N LYS A 49 -2.64 1.04 7.57
CA LYS A 49 -3.64 1.06 6.51
C LYS A 49 -3.15 1.87 5.30
N GLN A 50 -2.38 1.28 4.41
CA GLN A 50 -2.35 1.77 3.03
C GLN A 50 -2.03 0.66 2.02
N MET A 51 -2.71 -0.47 2.18
CA MET A 51 -3.13 -1.26 1.00
C MET A 51 -4.57 -0.87 0.68
N GLU A 52 -4.78 0.33 0.14
CA GLU A 52 -5.99 0.62 -0.61
C GLU A 52 -5.61 1.53 -1.79
N THR A 53 -5.23 0.89 -2.89
CA THR A 53 -5.34 1.46 -4.23
C THR A 53 -6.72 2.12 -4.36
N GLY A 54 -6.81 3.45 -4.49
CA GLY A 54 -8.14 4.06 -4.43
C GLY A 54 -8.23 5.54 -4.73
N GLN A 55 -8.44 5.83 -6.01
CA GLN A 55 -9.03 7.06 -6.53
C GLN A 55 -10.02 7.78 -5.59
N LYS A 56 -9.85 9.11 -5.50
CA LYS A 56 -10.89 10.16 -5.39
C LYS A 56 -12.08 9.95 -4.44
N LYS A 57 -12.13 10.89 -3.47
CA LYS A 57 -13.28 11.73 -3.07
C LYS A 57 -14.51 11.06 -2.42
N GLN A 58 -14.97 11.74 -1.37
CA GLN A 58 -16.36 11.84 -0.89
C GLN A 58 -16.96 10.59 -0.22
N GLY A 59 -17.32 10.77 1.06
CA GLY A 59 -18.25 9.90 1.78
C GLY A 59 -17.57 8.70 2.41
N ARG A 60 -17.43 8.73 3.74
CA ARG A 60 -17.14 7.55 4.57
C ARG A 60 -18.25 6.51 4.36
N HIS A 61 -18.12 5.65 3.37
CA HIS A 61 -18.84 4.39 3.31
C HIS A 61 -17.81 3.29 3.56
N SER A 62 -17.90 2.63 4.71
CA SER A 62 -16.91 1.64 5.12
C SER A 62 -16.93 0.47 4.16
N THR A 63 -15.77 -0.13 3.86
CA THR A 63 -15.67 -1.39 3.11
C THR A 63 -16.58 -2.48 3.71
N MET A 64 -16.82 -2.40 5.02
CA MET A 64 -17.78 -3.24 5.73
C MET A 64 -19.23 -3.06 5.25
N ASP A 65 -19.65 -1.83 4.93
CA ASP A 65 -21.00 -1.53 4.47
C ASP A 65 -21.25 -2.13 3.08
N LYS A 66 -20.24 -2.08 2.19
CA LYS A 66 -20.28 -2.75 0.88
C LYS A 66 -20.40 -4.28 1.01
N MET A 67 -19.68 -4.88 1.97
CA MET A 67 -19.79 -6.33 2.21
C MET A 67 -21.17 -6.72 2.74
N LYS A 68 -21.77 -5.93 3.64
CA LYS A 68 -23.13 -6.17 4.15
C LYS A 68 -24.20 -6.07 3.06
N GLU A 69 -24.02 -5.13 2.13
CA GLU A 69 -24.89 -4.98 0.96
C GLU A 69 -24.77 -6.18 0.02
N ALA A 70 -23.54 -6.58 -0.35
CA ALA A 70 -23.27 -7.72 -1.23
C ALA A 70 -23.80 -9.05 -0.67
N LEU A 71 -23.77 -9.20 0.66
CA LEU A 71 -24.26 -10.39 1.36
C LEU A 71 -25.73 -10.28 1.77
N HIS A 72 -26.46 -9.24 1.31
CA HIS A 72 -27.86 -8.98 1.62
C HIS A 72 -28.23 -9.01 3.11
N PHE A 73 -27.27 -8.78 4.01
CA PHE A 73 -27.52 -8.72 5.46
C PHE A 73 -28.50 -7.60 5.86
N ASN A 74 -28.71 -6.62 4.97
CA ASN A 74 -29.65 -5.52 5.18
C ASN A 74 -31.11 -5.87 4.77
N LYS A 75 -31.37 -7.08 4.26
CA LYS A 75 -32.70 -7.53 3.89
C LYS A 75 -33.28 -8.42 5.00
N LYS A 76 -34.00 -7.73 5.92
CA LYS A 76 -34.90 -8.20 6.99
C LYS A 76 -34.74 -9.62 7.51
#